data_AF-A0A9D2BJ69-F1
#
_entry.id   AF-A0A9D2BJ69-F1
#
_cell.length_a   1.000
_cell.length_b   1.000
_cell.length_c   1.000
_cell.angle_alpha   90.00
_cell.angle_beta   90.00
_cell.angle_gamma   90.00
#
_symmetry.space_group_name_H-M   'P 1'
#
loop_
_entity.id
_entity.type
_entity.pdbx_description
1 polymer ?
#
loop_
_entity_poly.entity_id
_entity_poly.type
_entity_poly.pdbx_seq_one_letter_code
_entity_poly.pdbx_strand_id
1 'polypeptide(L)'
;MPSYIVYEEWRTTCKKPNTDFPEEQWKEAEDAADAIRAKGGRLVGVLIATGFFEQLHFLMGFEDTLLNLIMEPDSVHELLDYIMEYRMFMAEELIRHLKPNVVLSYDDWGAKDRLFMDPDTFREFFKDRYEKLYAHIKEVGKEVGKDIVVIHHADSHCAEIIDDMADMHIDIWQGVLPSNDVPALQPI
;
A
#
# COMPACT_ATOMS: atom_id res chain seq x y z
N MET A 1 -2.51 -5.98 -32.26
CA MET A 1 -3.07 -5.59 -30.95
C MET A 1 -2.05 -4.66 -30.31
N PRO A 2 -2.43 -3.50 -29.74
CA PRO A 2 -1.46 -2.64 -29.10
C PRO A 2 -0.88 -3.39 -27.91
N SER A 3 0.44 -3.51 -27.88
CA SER A 3 1.24 -4.08 -26.80
C SER A 3 1.14 -3.15 -25.59
N TYR A 4 0.43 -3.57 -24.55
CA TYR A 4 0.47 -2.88 -23.28
C TYR A 4 1.60 -3.43 -22.41
N ILE A 5 2.11 -2.53 -21.58
CA ILE A 5 3.39 -2.60 -20.91
C ILE A 5 3.34 -3.73 -19.88
N VAL A 6 3.88 -4.90 -20.19
CA VAL A 6 4.78 -5.73 -19.37
C VAL A 6 5.04 -6.97 -20.22
N TYR A 7 5.92 -6.79 -21.19
CA TYR A 7 6.80 -7.83 -21.68
C TYR A 7 8.11 -7.09 -21.98
N GLU A 8 9.12 -7.26 -21.11
CA GLU A 8 10.47 -6.68 -21.20
C GLU A 8 10.63 -5.14 -21.08
N GLU A 9 9.63 -4.33 -21.46
CA GLU A 9 9.82 -2.89 -21.67
C GLU A 9 9.62 -2.00 -20.44
N TRP A 10 9.06 -2.51 -19.33
CA TRP A 10 8.75 -1.68 -18.15
C TRP A 10 10.00 -0.94 -17.63
N ARG A 11 11.19 -1.54 -17.76
CA ARG A 11 12.47 -0.92 -17.39
C ARG A 11 12.78 0.36 -18.17
N THR A 12 12.21 0.52 -19.35
CA THR A 12 12.43 1.67 -20.23
C THR A 12 11.31 2.71 -20.13
N THR A 13 10.10 2.27 -19.75
CA THR A 13 8.89 3.11 -19.73
C THR A 13 8.50 3.56 -18.32
N CYS A 14 8.65 2.71 -17.31
CA CYS A 14 8.37 3.02 -15.92
C CYS A 14 9.57 3.72 -15.28
N LYS A 15 9.33 4.88 -14.66
CA LYS A 15 10.34 5.65 -13.94
C LYS A 15 9.78 6.04 -12.58
N LYS A 16 10.53 5.76 -11.52
CA LYS A 16 10.21 6.27 -10.18
C LYS A 16 10.09 7.79 -10.21
N PRO A 17 9.00 8.36 -9.67
CA PRO A 17 8.94 9.77 -9.38
C PRO A 17 10.10 10.19 -8.48
N ASN A 18 10.58 11.43 -8.63
CA ASN A 18 11.49 11.98 -7.63
C ASN A 18 10.77 12.06 -6.30
N THR A 19 11.41 11.56 -5.25
CA THR A 19 10.92 11.60 -3.88
C THR A 19 11.90 12.28 -2.94
N ASP A 20 13.13 12.54 -3.40
CA ASP A 20 14.14 13.32 -2.70
C ASP A 20 13.89 14.80 -2.99
N PHE A 21 13.19 15.46 -2.06
CA PHE A 21 12.84 16.87 -2.14
C PHE A 21 13.69 17.67 -1.15
N PRO A 22 14.16 18.89 -1.52
CA PRO A 22 14.82 19.79 -0.58
C PRO A 22 13.94 20.07 0.64
N GLU A 23 14.56 20.23 1.81
CA GLU A 23 13.92 20.53 3.10
C GLU A 23 12.90 21.68 3.01
N GLU A 24 13.18 22.70 2.21
CA GLU A 24 12.28 23.85 2.05
C GLU A 24 10.93 23.48 1.43
N GLN A 25 10.86 22.39 0.65
CA GLN A 25 9.62 21.92 0.03
C GLN A 25 8.73 21.16 1.02
N TRP A 26 9.27 20.66 2.13
CA TRP A 26 8.50 19.99 3.18
C TRP A 26 7.80 20.98 4.13
N LYS A 27 8.29 22.22 4.18
CA LYS A 27 7.89 23.20 5.20
C LYS A 27 6.38 23.43 5.31
N GLU A 28 5.68 23.52 4.17
CA GLU A 28 4.23 23.71 4.16
C GLU A 28 3.49 22.53 4.79
N ALA A 29 3.91 21.30 4.47
CA ALA A 29 3.30 20.08 5.01
C ALA A 29 3.62 19.91 6.51
N GLU A 30 4.83 20.24 6.93
CA GLU A 30 5.23 20.25 8.35
C GLU A 30 4.40 21.24 9.16
N ASP A 31 4.25 22.48 8.68
CA ASP A 31 3.45 23.51 9.35
C ASP A 31 1.98 23.09 9.45
N ALA A 32 1.45 22.43 8.43
CA ALA A 32 0.10 21.87 8.46
C ALA A 32 -0.05 20.75 9.50
N ALA A 33 0.92 19.83 9.58
CA ALA A 33 0.95 18.75 10.56
C ALA A 33 1.05 19.30 11.99
N ASP A 34 1.91 20.29 12.23
CA ASP A 34 2.06 20.96 13.53
C ASP A 34 0.80 21.72 13.94
N ALA A 35 0.16 22.41 12.99
CA ALA A 35 -1.11 23.10 13.25
C ALA A 35 -2.25 22.13 13.61
N ILE A 36 -2.27 20.92 13.05
CA ILE A 36 -3.21 19.86 13.46
C ILE A 36 -2.90 19.39 14.87
N ARG A 37 -1.62 19.11 15.16
CA ARG A 37 -1.15 18.60 16.45
C ARG A 37 -1.41 19.59 17.59
N ALA A 38 -1.17 20.88 17.34
CA ALA A 38 -1.34 21.96 18.32
C ALA A 38 -2.79 22.14 18.80
N LYS A 39 -3.79 21.68 18.02
CA LYS A 39 -5.21 21.74 18.43
C LYS A 39 -5.52 20.80 19.59
N GLY A 40 -4.68 19.78 19.84
CA GLY A 40 -4.94 18.74 20.83
C GLY A 40 -6.11 17.83 20.45
N GLY A 41 -6.11 16.59 20.93
CA GLY A 41 -7.19 15.62 20.68
C GLY A 41 -7.41 15.24 19.21
N ARG A 42 -6.44 15.54 18.32
CA ARG A 42 -6.46 15.17 16.90
C ARG A 42 -5.24 14.32 16.58
N LEU A 43 -5.41 13.41 15.62
CA LEU A 43 -4.34 12.63 15.04
C LEU A 43 -3.87 13.28 13.74
N VAL A 44 -2.57 13.26 13.50
CA VAL A 44 -2.00 13.60 12.18
C VAL A 44 -1.97 12.33 11.35
N GLY A 45 -2.61 12.35 10.18
CA GLY A 45 -2.62 11.23 9.24
C GLY A 45 -1.91 11.60 7.94
N VAL A 46 -1.25 10.63 7.34
CA VAL A 46 -0.73 10.72 5.96
C VAL A 46 -1.38 9.66 5.09
N LEU A 47 -1.52 9.97 3.80
CA LEU A 47 -2.10 9.09 2.80
C LEU A 47 -1.00 8.56 1.88
N ILE A 48 -0.90 7.24 1.76
CA ILE A 48 -0.08 6.55 0.77
C ILE A 48 -1.04 5.76 -0.13
N ALA A 49 -1.60 6.46 -1.12
CA ALA A 49 -2.56 5.88 -2.04
C ALA A 49 -1.90 4.88 -3.02
N THR A 50 -2.74 4.20 -3.80
CA THR A 50 -2.36 3.37 -4.95
C THR A 50 -1.34 2.30 -4.62
N GLY A 51 -1.83 1.19 -4.09
CA GLY A 51 -1.01 0.08 -3.61
C GLY A 51 -0.28 -0.68 -4.72
N PHE A 52 0.30 -1.81 -4.37
CA PHE A 52 1.06 -2.63 -5.31
C PHE A 52 0.18 -3.07 -6.49
N PHE A 53 -1.02 -3.61 -6.24
CA PHE A 53 -1.89 -4.10 -7.30
C PHE A 53 -2.46 -2.96 -8.14
N GLU A 54 -2.93 -1.88 -7.50
CA GLU A 54 -3.38 -0.68 -8.20
C GLU A 54 -2.31 -0.09 -9.12
N GLN A 55 -1.06 -0.02 -8.66
CA GLN A 55 0.04 0.46 -9.50
C GLN A 55 0.29 -0.44 -10.70
N LEU A 56 0.21 -1.77 -10.55
CA LEU A 56 0.33 -2.66 -11.69
C LEU A 56 -0.74 -2.35 -12.73
N HIS A 57 -2.02 -2.32 -12.34
CA HIS A 57 -3.09 -2.12 -13.33
C HIS A 57 -3.23 -0.68 -13.84
N PHE A 58 -2.61 0.31 -13.19
CA PHE A 58 -2.42 1.64 -13.77
C PHE A 58 -1.34 1.65 -14.86
N LEU A 59 -0.29 0.84 -14.71
CA LEU A 59 0.80 0.75 -15.67
C LEU A 59 0.44 -0.11 -16.89
N MET A 60 -0.27 -1.23 -16.69
CA MET A 60 -0.50 -2.22 -17.74
C MET A 60 -1.97 -2.47 -18.09
N GLY A 61 -2.91 -1.95 -17.31
CA GLY A 61 -4.32 -2.28 -17.45
C GLY A 61 -4.72 -3.51 -16.62
N PHE A 62 -5.99 -3.58 -16.23
CA PHE A 62 -6.48 -4.56 -15.26
C PHE A 62 -6.40 -6.01 -15.75
N GLU A 63 -6.86 -6.27 -16.98
CA GLU A 63 -6.83 -7.62 -17.57
C GLU A 63 -5.39 -8.12 -17.74
N ASP A 64 -4.50 -7.25 -18.26
CA ASP A 64 -3.09 -7.59 -18.47
C ASP A 64 -2.36 -7.82 -17.15
N THR A 65 -2.67 -7.07 -16.08
CA THR A 65 -2.13 -7.35 -14.74
C THR A 65 -2.47 -8.77 -14.31
N LEU A 66 -3.74 -9.17 -14.40
CA LEU A 66 -4.16 -10.50 -13.96
C LEU A 66 -3.57 -11.62 -14.81
N LEU A 67 -3.43 -11.41 -16.12
CA LEU A 67 -2.78 -12.38 -17.00
C LEU A 67 -1.27 -12.50 -16.71
N ASN A 68 -0.59 -11.38 -16.49
CA ASN A 68 0.86 -11.35 -16.29
C ASN A 68 1.31 -11.95 -14.95
N LEU A 69 0.45 -11.93 -13.91
CA LEU A 69 0.70 -12.69 -12.66
C LEU A 69 0.93 -14.19 -12.94
N ILE A 70 0.34 -14.72 -14.01
CA ILE A 70 0.45 -16.14 -14.39
C ILE A 70 1.46 -16.34 -15.52
N MET A 71 1.44 -15.46 -16.52
CA MET A 71 2.23 -15.62 -17.75
C MET A 71 3.67 -15.14 -17.62
N GLU A 72 3.91 -14.09 -16.83
CA GLU A 72 5.21 -13.41 -16.73
C GLU A 72 5.61 -13.13 -15.26
N PRO A 73 5.56 -14.14 -14.36
CA PRO A 73 5.70 -13.94 -12.91
C PRO A 73 7.03 -13.29 -12.52
N ASP A 74 8.13 -13.69 -13.17
CA ASP A 74 9.47 -13.13 -12.92
C ASP A 74 9.50 -11.62 -13.20
N SER A 75 8.95 -11.20 -14.35
CA SER A 75 8.90 -9.78 -14.72
C SER A 75 8.01 -8.97 -13.78
N VAL A 76 6.90 -9.55 -13.32
CA VAL A 76 6.00 -8.90 -12.36
C VAL A 76 6.67 -8.77 -10.99
N HIS A 77 7.40 -9.78 -10.52
CA HIS A 77 8.17 -9.68 -9.28
C HIS A 77 9.21 -8.56 -9.32
N GLU A 78 9.97 -8.46 -10.40
CA GLU A 78 10.96 -7.39 -10.54
C GLU A 78 10.32 -5.99 -10.56
N LEU A 79 9.17 -5.84 -11.23
CA LEU A 79 8.43 -4.59 -11.25
C LEU A 79 7.87 -4.26 -9.86
N LEU A 80 7.32 -5.24 -9.15
CA LEU A 80 6.84 -5.06 -7.79
C LEU A 80 7.95 -4.69 -6.81
N ASP A 81 9.14 -5.26 -6.96
CA ASP A 81 10.31 -4.89 -6.14
C ASP A 81 10.75 -3.45 -6.44
N TYR A 82 10.74 -3.06 -7.71
CA TYR A 82 10.99 -1.69 -8.11
C TYR A 82 9.96 -0.72 -7.51
N ILE A 83 8.67 -1.08 -7.52
CA ILE A 83 7.61 -0.31 -6.86
C ILE A 83 7.82 -0.27 -5.33
N MET A 84 8.19 -1.39 -4.71
CA MET A 84 8.41 -1.49 -3.27
C MET A 84 9.49 -0.55 -2.79
N GLU A 85 10.64 -0.52 -3.46
CA GLU A 85 11.73 0.42 -3.13
C GLU A 85 11.25 1.88 -3.13
N TYR A 86 10.43 2.25 -4.12
CA TYR A 86 9.86 3.60 -4.20
C TYR A 86 8.89 3.88 -3.05
N ARG A 87 7.99 2.93 -2.75
CA ARG A 87 6.99 3.08 -1.68
C ARG A 87 7.65 3.15 -0.30
N MET A 88 8.68 2.35 -0.05
CA MET A 88 9.44 2.40 1.21
C MET A 88 10.11 3.75 1.41
N PHE A 89 10.76 4.28 0.38
CA PHE A 89 11.39 5.60 0.44
C PHE A 89 10.35 6.71 0.68
N MET A 90 9.26 6.72 -0.09
CA MET A 90 8.18 7.70 0.07
C MET A 90 7.58 7.66 1.49
N ALA A 91 7.30 6.46 2.00
CA ALA A 91 6.74 6.28 3.34
C ALA A 91 7.69 6.82 4.41
N GLU A 92 8.99 6.54 4.29
CA GLU A 92 10.01 7.00 5.22
C GLU A 92 10.09 8.53 5.25
N GLU A 93 10.17 9.18 4.09
CA GLU A 93 10.22 10.64 3.98
C GLU A 93 8.99 11.30 4.62
N LEU A 94 7.78 10.79 4.32
CA LEU A 94 6.55 11.28 4.92
C LEU A 94 6.56 11.14 6.44
N ILE A 95 7.07 10.02 6.97
CA ILE A 95 7.09 9.76 8.40
C ILE A 95 8.13 10.66 9.09
N ARG A 96 9.33 10.80 8.52
CA ARG A 96 10.42 11.57 9.13
C ARG A 96 10.08 13.05 9.26
N HIS A 97 9.51 13.64 8.22
CA HIS A 97 9.12 15.05 8.21
C HIS A 97 7.83 15.29 9.02
N LEU A 98 6.76 14.53 8.73
CA LEU A 98 5.42 14.86 9.24
C LEU A 98 5.13 14.24 10.62
N LYS A 99 5.86 13.18 10.99
CA LYS A 99 5.72 12.44 12.26
C LYS A 99 4.24 12.11 12.55
N PRO A 100 3.58 11.37 11.64
CA PRO A 100 2.16 11.08 11.74
C PRO A 100 1.87 10.13 12.90
N ASN A 101 0.60 10.09 13.29
CA ASN A 101 0.05 9.06 14.16
C ASN A 101 -0.53 7.90 13.34
N VAL A 102 -0.97 8.18 12.11
CA VAL A 102 -1.69 7.25 11.24
C VAL A 102 -1.12 7.28 9.84
N VAL A 103 -0.87 6.12 9.26
CA VAL A 103 -0.66 5.96 7.83
C VAL A 103 -1.88 5.28 7.25
N LEU A 104 -2.53 5.94 6.29
CA LEU A 104 -3.62 5.39 5.51
C LEU A 104 -3.07 4.90 4.17
N SER A 105 -2.97 3.57 4.01
CA SER A 105 -2.57 2.91 2.77
C SER A 105 -3.81 2.48 1.98
N TYR A 106 -3.76 2.48 0.64
CA TYR A 106 -4.84 1.99 -0.24
C TYR A 106 -4.35 0.85 -1.12
N ASP A 107 -5.16 -0.18 -1.32
CA ASP A 107 -5.10 -1.12 -2.45
C ASP A 107 -6.36 -2.00 -2.49
N ASP A 108 -7.05 -2.06 -3.63
CA ASP A 108 -8.23 -2.92 -3.77
C ASP A 108 -7.84 -4.26 -4.39
N TRP A 109 -8.01 -5.34 -3.61
CA TRP A 109 -7.60 -6.68 -4.02
C TRP A 109 -8.74 -7.56 -4.53
N GLY A 110 -9.98 -7.05 -4.53
CA GLY A 110 -11.14 -7.83 -4.88
C GLY A 110 -12.30 -7.05 -5.49
N ALA A 111 -13.23 -7.81 -6.04
CA ALA A 111 -14.53 -7.31 -6.43
C ALA A 111 -15.46 -7.28 -5.20
N LYS A 112 -16.76 -7.12 -5.45
CA LYS A 112 -17.77 -7.11 -4.37
C LYS A 112 -17.94 -8.44 -3.65
N ASP A 113 -17.60 -9.56 -4.29
CA ASP A 113 -17.96 -10.91 -3.83
C ASP A 113 -16.79 -11.91 -3.81
N ARG A 114 -15.59 -11.49 -4.19
CA ARG A 114 -14.39 -12.33 -4.31
C ARG A 114 -13.12 -11.48 -4.46
N LEU A 115 -11.96 -12.06 -4.20
CA LEU A 115 -10.67 -11.52 -4.63
C LEU A 115 -10.50 -11.52 -6.16
N PHE A 116 -9.67 -10.62 -6.69
CA PHE A 116 -9.35 -10.57 -8.13
C PHE A 116 -8.45 -11.73 -8.59
N MET A 117 -7.71 -12.30 -7.65
CA MET A 117 -6.85 -13.48 -7.82
C MET A 117 -7.11 -14.44 -6.66
N ASP A 118 -6.71 -15.69 -6.80
CA ASP A 118 -6.83 -16.63 -5.67
C ASP A 118 -5.89 -16.22 -4.51
N PRO A 119 -6.18 -16.64 -3.27
CA PRO A 119 -5.38 -16.27 -2.10
C PRO A 119 -3.89 -16.65 -2.19
N ASP A 120 -3.53 -17.73 -2.88
CA ASP A 120 -2.13 -18.15 -2.98
C ASP A 120 -1.35 -17.24 -3.93
N THR A 121 -1.96 -16.83 -5.05
CA THR A 121 -1.41 -15.76 -5.91
C THR A 121 -1.27 -14.46 -5.13
N PHE A 122 -2.25 -14.10 -4.28
CA PHE A 122 -2.12 -12.89 -3.44
C PHE A 122 -0.90 -12.96 -2.52
N ARG A 123 -0.69 -14.11 -1.87
CA ARG A 123 0.44 -14.33 -0.96
C ARG A 123 1.78 -14.27 -1.66
N GLU A 124 1.89 -14.88 -2.84
CA GLU A 124 3.11 -14.90 -3.64
C GLU A 124 3.55 -13.49 -4.07
N PHE A 125 2.61 -12.68 -4.55
CA PHE A 125 2.96 -11.39 -5.16
C PHE A 125 2.90 -10.22 -4.19
N PHE A 126 1.98 -10.21 -3.23
CA PHE A 126 1.64 -9.01 -2.48
C PHE A 126 1.90 -9.11 -0.97
N LYS A 127 1.55 -10.24 -0.32
CA LYS A 127 1.59 -10.34 1.15
C LYS A 127 2.94 -9.94 1.73
N ASP A 128 4.02 -10.61 1.32
CA ASP A 128 5.36 -10.37 1.86
C ASP A 128 5.84 -8.92 1.64
N ARG A 129 5.42 -8.29 0.53
CA ARG A 129 5.78 -6.90 0.22
C ARG A 129 5.03 -5.91 1.10
N TYR A 130 3.78 -6.19 1.40
CA TYR A 130 3.00 -5.40 2.35
C TYR A 130 3.49 -5.56 3.78
N GLU A 131 3.78 -6.79 4.21
CA GLU A 131 4.37 -7.04 5.54
C GLU A 131 5.67 -6.25 5.71
N LYS A 132 6.58 -6.30 4.72
CA LYS A 132 7.82 -5.50 4.72
C LYS A 132 7.54 -4.00 4.77
N LEU A 133 6.62 -3.50 3.95
CA LEU A 133 6.29 -2.07 3.88
C LEU A 133 5.71 -1.57 5.22
N TYR A 134 4.77 -2.30 5.81
CA TYR A 134 4.13 -1.90 7.06
C TYR A 134 5.04 -2.09 8.28
N ALA A 135 5.88 -3.12 8.29
CA ALA A 135 6.95 -3.25 9.27
C ALA A 135 7.90 -2.04 9.21
N HIS A 136 8.33 -1.65 8.01
CA HIS A 136 9.18 -0.47 7.80
C HIS A 136 8.51 0.81 8.31
N ILE A 137 7.23 1.03 7.95
CA ILE A 137 6.44 2.18 8.44
C ILE A 137 6.43 2.23 9.97
N LYS A 138 6.14 1.10 10.63
CA LYS A 138 6.11 1.05 12.10
C LYS A 138 7.50 1.29 12.70
N GLU A 139 8.56 0.78 12.09
CA GLU A 139 9.92 0.96 12.59
C GLU A 139 10.41 2.41 12.46
N VAL A 140 10.30 3.03 11.27
CA VAL A 140 10.62 4.45 11.09
C VAL A 140 9.78 5.32 12.02
N GLY A 141 8.51 4.95 12.23
CA GLY A 141 7.65 5.57 13.23
C GLY A 141 8.30 5.60 14.62
N LYS A 142 8.77 4.46 15.12
CA LYS A 142 9.44 4.37 16.43
C LYS A 142 10.69 5.23 16.50
N GLU A 143 11.48 5.28 15.43
CA GLU A 143 12.69 6.12 15.36
C GLU A 143 12.37 7.61 15.58
N VAL A 144 11.20 8.07 15.11
CA VAL A 144 10.73 9.46 15.30
C VAL A 144 9.78 9.62 16.49
N GLY A 145 9.73 8.62 17.38
CA GLY A 145 8.93 8.65 18.62
C GLY A 145 7.43 8.52 18.39
N LYS A 146 7.02 7.77 17.35
CA LYS A 146 5.62 7.51 16.99
C LYS A 146 5.32 6.02 16.99
N ASP A 147 4.22 5.65 17.63
CA ASP A 147 3.59 4.36 17.42
C ASP A 147 2.54 4.54 16.32
N ILE A 148 2.88 4.15 15.09
CA ILE A 148 2.07 4.42 13.91
C ILE A 148 0.98 3.36 13.78
N VAL A 149 -0.26 3.82 13.67
CA VAL A 149 -1.41 3.02 13.26
C VAL A 149 -1.45 2.93 11.74
N VAL A 150 -1.43 1.71 11.22
CA VAL A 150 -1.60 1.40 9.80
C VAL A 150 -3.06 1.10 9.54
N ILE A 151 -3.69 1.98 8.77
CA ILE A 151 -5.01 1.73 8.19
C ILE A 151 -4.81 1.28 6.75
N HIS A 152 -5.35 0.12 6.40
CA HIS A 152 -5.44 -0.31 5.01
C HIS A 152 -6.85 -0.11 4.50
N HIS A 153 -7.00 0.72 3.48
CA HIS A 153 -8.23 0.85 2.71
C HIS A 153 -8.30 -0.23 1.65
N ALA A 154 -9.35 -1.02 1.71
CA ALA A 154 -9.77 -1.93 0.65
C ALA A 154 -11.30 -2.02 0.68
N ASP A 155 -11.99 -1.45 -0.31
CA ASP A 155 -13.45 -1.51 -0.45
C ASP A 155 -13.91 -2.70 -1.30
N SER A 156 -13.28 -3.84 -1.00
CA SER A 156 -13.39 -5.10 -1.71
C SER A 156 -13.71 -6.29 -0.79
N HIS A 157 -13.97 -7.44 -1.39
CA HIS A 157 -14.09 -8.71 -0.67
C HIS A 157 -12.69 -9.27 -0.40
N CYS A 158 -12.34 -9.42 0.88
CA CYS A 158 -11.02 -9.86 1.35
C CYS A 158 -11.12 -10.92 2.48
N ALA A 159 -12.29 -11.53 2.67
CA ALA A 159 -12.54 -12.47 3.78
C ALA A 159 -11.52 -13.63 3.80
N GLU A 160 -11.09 -14.11 2.63
CA GLU A 160 -10.17 -15.24 2.46
C GLU A 160 -8.71 -14.92 2.87
N ILE A 161 -8.39 -13.64 3.08
CA ILE A 161 -7.04 -13.15 3.42
C ILE A 161 -7.04 -12.29 4.70
N ILE A 162 -8.09 -12.35 5.52
CA ILE A 162 -8.19 -11.52 6.73
C ILE A 162 -7.07 -11.79 7.74
N ASP A 163 -6.66 -13.05 7.90
CA ASP A 163 -5.54 -13.43 8.77
C ASP A 163 -4.22 -12.92 8.18
N ASP A 164 -4.05 -13.00 6.86
CA ASP A 164 -2.89 -12.42 6.17
C ASP A 164 -2.83 -10.90 6.38
N MET A 165 -3.97 -10.19 6.42
CA MET A 165 -4.03 -8.76 6.72
C MET A 165 -3.52 -8.44 8.12
N ALA A 166 -3.87 -9.25 9.12
CA ALA A 166 -3.35 -9.10 10.48
C ALA A 166 -1.83 -9.36 10.53
N ASP A 167 -1.36 -10.42 9.87
CA ASP A 167 0.07 -10.76 9.77
C ASP A 167 0.88 -9.61 9.15
N MET A 168 0.33 -8.95 8.13
CA MET A 168 0.96 -7.81 7.45
C MET A 168 1.08 -6.55 8.33
N HIS A 169 0.64 -6.55 9.59
CA HIS A 169 0.62 -5.40 10.50
C HIS A 169 -0.43 -4.33 10.19
N ILE A 170 -1.54 -4.71 9.55
CA ILE A 170 -2.69 -3.81 9.38
C ILE A 170 -3.44 -3.74 10.72
N ASP A 171 -3.52 -2.54 11.31
CA ASP A 171 -4.25 -2.33 12.56
C ASP A 171 -5.75 -2.12 12.31
N ILE A 172 -6.11 -1.51 11.17
CA ILE A 172 -7.50 -1.21 10.80
C ILE A 172 -7.71 -1.50 9.32
N TRP A 173 -8.66 -2.39 9.01
CA TRP A 173 -9.23 -2.51 7.68
C TRP A 173 -10.38 -1.49 7.51
N GLN A 174 -10.21 -0.56 6.59
CA GLN A 174 -11.19 0.48 6.28
C GLN A 174 -11.81 0.22 4.89
N GLY A 175 -13.12 0.47 4.76
CA GLY A 175 -13.85 0.19 3.51
C GLY A 175 -14.56 -1.16 3.46
N VAL A 176 -14.57 -1.92 4.57
CA VAL A 176 -15.11 -3.29 4.62
C VAL A 176 -16.51 -3.40 4.03
N LEU A 177 -16.63 -4.15 2.93
CA LEU A 177 -17.93 -4.39 2.30
C LEU A 177 -18.80 -5.33 3.15
N PRO A 178 -20.14 -5.18 3.15
CA PRO A 178 -21.05 -6.09 3.84
C PRO A 178 -20.96 -7.56 3.40
N SER A 179 -20.44 -7.82 2.19
CA SER A 179 -20.24 -9.16 1.65
C SER A 179 -19.15 -9.96 2.36
N ASN A 180 -18.32 -9.34 3.21
CA ASN A 180 -17.27 -10.01 3.96
C ASN A 180 -17.77 -10.73 5.23
N ASP A 181 -19.05 -10.62 5.60
CA ASP A 181 -19.62 -11.16 6.85
C ASP A 181 -18.75 -10.86 8.09
N VAL A 182 -18.59 -9.56 8.37
CA VAL A 182 -17.71 -9.06 9.44
C VAL A 182 -17.89 -9.78 10.79
N PRO A 183 -19.12 -10.08 11.27
CA PRO A 183 -19.28 -10.84 12.52
C PRO A 183 -18.63 -12.23 12.49
N ALA A 184 -18.60 -12.91 11.34
CA ALA A 184 -17.99 -14.22 11.20
C ALA A 184 -16.45 -14.17 11.16
N LEU A 185 -15.87 -13.02 10.81
CA LEU A 185 -14.42 -12.81 10.76
C LEU A 185 -13.79 -12.44 12.11
N GLN A 186 -14.61 -12.12 13.12
CA GLN A 186 -14.11 -11.74 14.44
C GLN A 186 -13.66 -13.00 15.22
N PRO A 187 -12.47 -13.00 15.84
CA PRO A 187 -12.07 -14.10 16.71
C PRO A 187 -13.04 -14.19 17.90
N ILE A 188 -13.43 -15.43 18.26
CA ILE A 188 -14.29 -15.75 19.41
C ILE A 188 -13.53 -15.57 20.72
#